data_AF-A0AAV7U8P8-F1
#
_entry.id   AF-A0AAV7U8P8-F1
#
_cell.length_a   1.000
_cell.length_b   1.000
_cell.length_c   1.000
_cell.angle_alpha   90.00
_cell.angle_beta   90.00
_cell.angle_gamma   90.00
#
_symmetry.space_group_name_H-M   'P 1'
#
loop_
_entity.id
_entity.type
_entity.pdbx_description
1 polymer ?
#
loop_
_entity_poly.entity_id
_entity_poly.type
_entity_poly.pdbx_seq_one_letter_code
_entity_poly.pdbx_strand_id
1 'polypeptide(L)'
;MSGVQGAGVRSIRTFQSSEQYLFAMKEDMAEWLKDLYELDISVDTFLEVLETGSVLCQHANNITRVAAEFSAEYPALAGKVHLPRARLRVNRMAQPGTFQARDNVSNFIQWCRKEMDITGEGSLPGRLLYVHYAPENP
;
A
#
# COMPACT_ATOMS: atom_id res chain seq x y z
N MET A 1 37.87 -28.48 -2.37
CA MET A 1 36.42 -28.71 -2.55
C MET A 1 35.70 -27.46 -2.03
N SER A 2 35.35 -26.56 -2.96
CA SER A 2 34.32 -25.51 -2.75
C SER A 2 32.98 -26.23 -2.54
N GLY A 3 32.04 -25.85 -1.69
CA GLY A 3 31.74 -24.57 -1.07
C GLY A 3 30.21 -24.49 -1.09
N VAL A 4 29.56 -24.47 0.08
CA VAL A 4 28.16 -24.03 0.20
C VAL A 4 28.05 -23.32 1.55
N GLN A 5 28.33 -22.02 1.57
CA GLN A 5 27.86 -21.16 2.65
C GLN A 5 26.45 -20.75 2.27
N GLY A 6 25.49 -21.08 3.13
CA GLY A 6 24.08 -20.78 2.93
C GLY A 6 23.87 -19.31 2.63
N ALA A 7 23.22 -19.03 1.50
CA ALA A 7 22.72 -17.72 1.16
C ALA A 7 21.66 -17.34 2.21
N GLY A 8 22.08 -16.62 3.23
CA GLY A 8 21.19 -16.07 4.25
C GLY A 8 20.20 -15.12 3.58
N VAL A 9 18.92 -15.41 3.73
CA VAL A 9 17.80 -14.50 3.46
C VAL A 9 17.96 -13.29 4.39
N ARG A 10 18.64 -12.24 3.92
CA ARG A 10 18.66 -10.93 4.58
C ARG A 10 18.59 -9.82 3.53
N SER A 11 17.42 -9.69 2.91
CA SER A 11 17.05 -8.48 2.16
C SER A 11 16.31 -7.49 3.08
N ILE A 12 16.88 -7.19 4.24
CA ILE A 12 16.40 -6.08 5.07
C ILE A 12 17.51 -5.04 5.05
N ARG A 13 17.24 -3.90 4.40
CA ARG A 13 18.10 -2.71 4.54
C ARG A 13 18.19 -2.42 6.04
N THR A 14 19.40 -2.45 6.58
CA THR A 14 19.63 -2.10 7.98
C THR A 14 19.64 -0.59 8.11
N PHE A 15 18.71 -0.02 8.87
CA PHE A 15 18.64 1.41 9.13
C PHE A 15 19.34 1.71 10.45
N GLN A 16 20.19 2.74 10.45
CA GLN A 16 20.95 3.14 11.63
C GLN A 16 20.11 3.96 12.61
N SER A 17 18.98 4.51 12.15
CA SER A 17 18.02 5.25 12.98
C SER A 17 16.60 5.12 12.43
N SER A 18 15.61 5.39 13.29
CA SER A 18 14.20 5.50 12.89
C SER A 18 13.96 6.62 11.88
N GLU A 19 14.74 7.70 11.96
CA GLU A 19 14.68 8.82 11.00
C GLU A 19 15.12 8.37 9.61
N GLN A 20 16.23 7.62 9.50
CA GLN A 20 16.69 7.07 8.23
C GLN A 20 15.67 6.08 7.65
N TYR A 21 15.04 5.26 8.49
CA TYR A 21 13.97 4.37 8.08
C TYR A 21 12.77 5.14 7.52
N LEU A 22 12.28 6.16 8.24
CA LEU A 22 11.15 6.97 7.80
C LEU A 22 11.45 7.74 6.52
N PHE A 23 12.67 8.26 6.37
CA PHE A 23 13.10 8.93 5.15
C PHE A 23 13.02 7.99 3.95
N ALA A 24 13.63 6.80 4.04
CA ALA A 24 13.59 5.82 2.95
C ALA A 24 12.15 5.36 2.65
N MET A 25 11.32 5.16 3.69
CA MET A 25 9.92 4.78 3.51
C MET A 25 9.13 5.89 2.80
N LYS A 26 9.33 7.15 3.18
CA LYS A 26 8.69 8.29 2.53
C LYS A 26 9.14 8.44 1.08
N GLU A 27 10.42 8.24 0.80
CA GLU A 27 11.00 8.33 -0.54
C GLU A 27 10.38 7.29 -1.48
N ASP A 28 10.39 6.00 -1.09
CA ASP A 28 9.80 4.91 -1.86
C ASP A 28 8.30 5.15 -2.12
N MET A 29 7.56 5.60 -1.09
CA MET A 29 6.13 5.87 -1.22
C MET A 29 5.82 7.10 -2.08
N ALA A 30 6.66 8.15 -2.02
CA ALA A 30 6.50 9.35 -2.83
C ALA A 30 6.73 9.04 -4.31
N GLU A 31 7.80 8.32 -4.64
CA GLU A 31 8.09 7.87 -6.01
C GLU A 31 6.93 7.04 -6.58
N TRP A 32 6.45 6.06 -5.80
CA TRP A 32 5.36 5.21 -6.25
C TRP A 32 4.05 5.97 -6.50
N LEU A 33 3.67 6.90 -5.60
CA LEU A 33 2.46 7.71 -5.77
C LEU A 33 2.57 8.74 -6.89
N LYS A 34 3.78 9.27 -7.14
CA LYS A 34 4.07 10.13 -8.28
C LYS A 34 3.77 9.41 -9.58
N ASP A 35 4.30 8.21 -9.76
CA ASP A 35 4.13 7.46 -11.01
C ASP A 35 2.68 6.99 -11.20
N LEU A 36 1.99 6.61 -10.11
CA LEU A 36 0.63 6.08 -10.18
C LEU A 36 -0.44 7.16 -10.44
N TYR A 37 -0.21 8.40 -9.97
CA TYR A 37 -1.20 9.47 -9.97
C TYR A 37 -0.73 10.79 -10.60
N GLU A 38 0.47 10.82 -11.18
CA GLU A 38 1.09 12.01 -11.78
C GLU A 38 1.17 13.19 -10.79
N LEU A 39 1.44 12.89 -9.52
CA LEU A 39 1.48 13.90 -8.45
C LEU A 39 2.84 14.60 -8.38
N ASP A 40 2.82 15.90 -8.12
CA ASP A 40 4.01 16.64 -7.70
C ASP A 40 4.30 16.40 -6.21
N ILE A 41 4.81 15.20 -5.92
CA ILE A 41 5.15 14.74 -4.57
C ILE A 41 6.65 14.42 -4.50
N SER A 42 7.29 14.78 -3.38
CA SER A 42 8.67 14.43 -3.07
C SER A 42 8.76 13.90 -1.64
N VAL A 43 9.94 13.42 -1.24
CA VAL A 43 10.18 13.03 0.15
C VAL A 43 9.92 14.18 1.13
N ASP A 44 10.20 15.42 0.73
CA ASP A 44 9.99 16.61 1.56
C ASP A 44 8.51 17.00 1.66
N THR A 45 7.78 16.95 0.54
CA THR A 45 6.35 17.32 0.47
C THR A 45 5.39 16.17 0.74
N PHE A 46 5.91 14.95 1.01
CA PHE A 46 5.11 13.72 1.11
C PHE A 46 3.89 13.83 2.03
N LEU A 47 4.08 14.37 3.25
CA LEU A 47 2.99 14.50 4.21
C LEU A 47 2.02 15.64 3.85
N GLU A 48 2.52 16.72 3.26
CA GLU A 48 1.72 17.88 2.86
C GLU A 48 0.76 17.51 1.72
N VAL A 49 1.25 16.80 0.70
CA VAL A 49 0.43 16.33 -0.42
C VAL A 49 -0.66 15.35 0.04
N LEU A 50 -0.36 14.53 1.05
CA LEU A 50 -1.30 13.53 1.58
C LEU A 50 -2.22 14.07 2.68
N GLU A 51 -2.01 15.29 3.16
CA GLU A 51 -2.61 15.81 4.39
C GLU A 51 -4.14 15.84 4.35
N THR A 52 -4.73 16.10 3.18
CA THR A 52 -6.20 16.12 3.01
C THR A 52 -6.83 14.72 3.06
N GLY A 53 -6.02 13.66 2.97
CA GLY A 53 -6.45 12.27 2.85
C GLY A 53 -7.12 11.90 1.52
N SER A 54 -7.32 12.86 0.61
CA SER A 54 -8.06 12.63 -0.64
C SER A 54 -7.37 11.63 -1.56
N VAL A 55 -6.04 11.76 -1.71
CA VAL A 55 -5.20 10.85 -2.52
C VAL A 55 -5.25 9.43 -1.95
N LEU A 56 -5.18 9.28 -0.63
CA LEU A 56 -5.25 7.98 0.04
C LEU A 56 -6.60 7.29 -0.22
N CYS A 57 -7.70 8.02 -0.06
CA CYS A 57 -9.03 7.47 -0.34
C CYS A 57 -9.23 7.16 -1.82
N GLN A 58 -8.68 7.98 -2.72
CA GLN A 58 -8.66 7.69 -4.16
C GLN A 58 -7.89 6.40 -4.45
N HIS A 59 -6.76 6.19 -3.78
CA HIS A 59 -5.95 5.00 -3.94
C HIS A 59 -6.68 3.72 -3.52
N ALA A 60 -7.30 3.71 -2.33
CA ALA A 60 -8.15 2.62 -1.88
C ALA A 60 -9.28 2.32 -2.89
N ASN A 61 -9.95 3.35 -3.41
CA ASN A 61 -10.98 3.19 -4.42
C ASN A 61 -10.46 2.60 -5.73
N ASN A 62 -9.23 2.93 -6.14
CA ASN A 62 -8.60 2.35 -7.32
C ASN A 62 -8.30 0.86 -7.10
N ILE A 63 -7.79 0.48 -5.93
CA ILE A 63 -7.59 -0.94 -5.58
C ILE A 63 -8.92 -1.69 -5.63
N THR A 64 -9.99 -1.17 -5.02
CA THR A 64 -11.32 -1.79 -5.07
C THR A 64 -11.82 -1.95 -6.52
N ARG A 65 -11.57 -0.97 -7.39
CA ARG A 65 -11.94 -1.04 -8.81
C ARG A 65 -11.19 -2.16 -9.53
N VAL A 66 -9.86 -2.20 -9.41
CA VAL A 66 -9.02 -3.23 -10.06
C VAL A 66 -9.35 -4.61 -9.52
N ALA A 67 -9.63 -4.74 -8.21
CA ALA A 67 -10.08 -5.99 -7.61
C ALA A 67 -11.42 -6.47 -8.17
N ALA A 68 -12.36 -5.55 -8.44
CA ALA A 68 -13.64 -5.89 -9.07
C ALA A 68 -13.46 -6.33 -10.54
N GLU A 69 -12.58 -5.66 -11.28
CA GLU A 69 -12.22 -6.03 -12.67
C GLU A 69 -11.59 -7.43 -12.71
N PHE A 70 -10.60 -7.69 -11.84
CA PHE A 70 -10.01 -9.02 -11.67
C PHE A 70 -11.04 -10.07 -11.30
N SER A 71 -11.99 -9.75 -10.41
CA SER A 71 -13.05 -10.66 -10.01
C SER A 71 -14.01 -11.01 -11.15
N ALA A 72 -14.25 -10.07 -12.07
CA ALA A 72 -15.10 -10.31 -13.24
C ALA A 72 -14.38 -11.16 -14.30
N GLU A 73 -13.07 -10.94 -14.48
CA GLU A 73 -12.27 -11.64 -15.47
C GLU A 73 -11.89 -13.06 -15.01
N TYR A 74 -11.64 -13.25 -13.71
CA TYR A 74 -11.16 -14.52 -13.13
C TYR A 74 -12.01 -14.99 -11.93
N PRO A 75 -13.31 -15.29 -12.10
CA PRO A 75 -14.23 -15.57 -10.99
C PRO A 75 -13.81 -16.78 -10.13
N ALA A 76 -13.25 -17.83 -10.76
CA ALA A 76 -12.79 -19.02 -10.04
C ALA A 76 -11.56 -18.76 -9.14
N LEU A 77 -10.72 -17.80 -9.52
CA LEU A 77 -9.53 -17.43 -8.76
C LEU A 77 -9.88 -16.40 -7.68
N ALA A 78 -10.75 -15.44 -8.02
CA ALA A 78 -11.27 -14.44 -7.10
C ALA A 78 -12.03 -15.04 -5.92
N GLY A 79 -12.72 -16.17 -6.09
CA GLY A 79 -13.36 -16.90 -4.99
C GLY A 79 -12.37 -17.49 -3.96
N LYS A 80 -11.07 -17.52 -4.25
CA LYS A 80 -10.03 -18.08 -3.39
C LYS A 80 -9.21 -17.04 -2.62
N VAL A 81 -9.39 -15.76 -2.93
CA VAL A 81 -8.63 -14.65 -2.33
C VAL A 81 -9.57 -13.63 -1.72
N HIS A 82 -9.13 -12.98 -0.64
CA HIS A 82 -9.86 -11.82 -0.11
C HIS A 82 -9.60 -10.62 -1.03
N LEU A 83 -10.66 -10.08 -1.60
CA LEU A 83 -10.60 -8.90 -2.47
C LEU A 83 -11.40 -7.77 -1.83
N PRO A 84 -10.86 -6.54 -1.84
CA PRO A 84 -11.60 -5.38 -1.35
C PRO A 84 -12.83 -5.13 -2.21
N ARG A 85 -13.96 -4.83 -1.56
CA ARG A 85 -15.25 -4.57 -2.22
C ARG A 85 -15.83 -3.22 -1.83
N ALA A 86 -15.51 -2.73 -0.64
CA ALA A 86 -16.00 -1.43 -0.19
C ALA A 86 -15.29 -0.29 -0.93
N ARG A 87 -16.06 0.71 -1.36
CA ARG A 87 -15.53 2.00 -1.82
C ARG A 87 -15.65 3.04 -0.71
N LEU A 88 -14.67 3.93 -0.65
CA LEU A 88 -14.65 5.07 0.25
C LEU A 88 -15.36 6.27 -0.35
N ARG A 89 -16.14 6.96 0.48
CA ARG A 89 -16.59 8.32 0.17
C ARG A 89 -15.42 9.27 0.43
N VAL A 90 -15.12 10.12 -0.54
CA VAL A 90 -14.01 11.08 -0.44
C VAL A 90 -14.58 12.49 -0.37
N ASN A 91 -14.26 13.23 0.69
CA ASN A 91 -14.54 14.66 0.71
C ASN A 91 -13.40 15.40 0.03
N ARG A 92 -13.57 15.68 -1.27
CA ARG A 92 -12.58 16.39 -2.09
C ARG A 92 -12.44 17.87 -1.73
N MET A 93 -13.38 18.42 -0.96
CA MET A 93 -13.33 19.82 -0.51
C MET A 93 -12.59 19.96 0.83
N ALA A 94 -12.12 18.85 1.42
CA ALA A 94 -11.33 18.86 2.63
C ALA A 94 -10.06 19.70 2.43
N GLN A 95 -9.83 20.63 3.36
CA GLN A 95 -8.61 21.44 3.39
C GLN A 95 -7.63 20.87 4.42
N PRO A 96 -6.31 21.10 4.24
CA PRO A 96 -5.30 20.81 5.25
C PRO A 96 -5.71 21.26 6.66
N GLY A 97 -5.35 20.47 7.68
CA GLY A 97 -5.68 20.74 9.08
C GLY A 97 -7.16 20.60 9.51
N THR A 98 -8.11 20.38 8.59
CA THR A 98 -9.54 20.31 8.93
C THR A 98 -10.00 18.97 9.49
N PHE A 99 -11.17 18.96 10.14
CA PHE A 99 -11.81 17.71 10.59
C PHE A 99 -12.13 16.79 9.40
N GLN A 100 -12.53 17.35 8.27
CA GLN A 100 -12.84 16.65 7.04
C GLN A 100 -11.60 15.94 6.47
N ALA A 101 -10.43 16.58 6.53
CA ALA A 101 -9.17 15.95 6.14
C ALA A 101 -8.84 14.75 7.04
N ARG A 102 -8.98 14.91 8.36
CA ARG A 102 -8.81 13.81 9.33
C ARG A 102 -9.81 12.69 9.11
N ASP A 103 -11.05 13.00 8.75
CA ASP A 103 -12.09 12.03 8.44
C ASP A 103 -11.75 11.21 7.19
N ASN A 104 -11.26 11.85 6.11
CA ASN A 104 -10.75 11.14 4.94
C ASN A 104 -9.64 10.15 5.34
N VAL A 105 -8.62 10.60 6.09
CA VAL A 105 -7.50 9.73 6.54
C VAL A 105 -8.01 8.58 7.42
N SER A 106 -8.92 8.85 8.36
CA SER A 106 -9.51 7.84 9.23
C SER A 106 -10.28 6.78 8.43
N ASN A 107 -11.08 7.21 7.46
CA ASN A 107 -11.82 6.33 6.56
C ASN A 107 -10.88 5.43 5.75
N PHE A 108 -9.77 5.98 5.23
CA PHE A 108 -8.74 5.20 4.56
C PHE A 108 -8.13 4.13 5.46
N ILE A 109 -7.70 4.48 6.67
CA ILE A 109 -7.11 3.54 7.63
C ILE A 109 -8.10 2.43 8.00
N GLN A 110 -9.37 2.78 8.22
CA GLN A 110 -10.41 1.81 8.51
C GLN A 110 -10.65 0.84 7.34
N TRP A 111 -10.62 1.36 6.11
CA TRP A 111 -10.70 0.54 4.90
C TRP A 111 -9.52 -0.43 4.79
N CYS A 112 -8.29 0.04 5.01
CA CYS A 112 -7.10 -0.82 5.00
C CYS A 112 -7.22 -1.98 6.02
N ARG A 113 -7.69 -1.68 7.23
CA ARG A 113 -7.90 -2.70 8.28
C ARG A 113 -8.95 -3.72 7.90
N LYS A 114 -10.05 -3.27 7.29
CA LYS A 114 -11.22 -4.10 7.01
C LYS A 114 -11.10 -4.91 5.72
N GLU A 115 -10.57 -4.31 4.67
CA GLU A 115 -10.61 -4.84 3.30
C GLU A 115 -9.24 -5.38 2.85
N MET A 116 -8.15 -5.05 3.55
CA MET A 116 -6.80 -5.51 3.22
C MET A 116 -6.14 -6.31 4.36
N ASP A 117 -6.89 -6.60 5.43
CA ASP A 117 -6.44 -7.35 6.62
C ASP A 117 -5.16 -6.78 7.28
N ILE A 118 -4.98 -5.46 7.20
CA ILE A 118 -3.85 -4.76 7.82
C ILE A 118 -4.22 -4.49 9.29
N THR A 119 -3.85 -5.37 10.21
CA THR A 119 -4.07 -5.14 11.65
C THR A 119 -2.91 -4.37 12.29
N GLY A 120 -3.22 -3.51 13.26
CA GLY A 120 -2.25 -2.60 13.89
C GLY A 120 -1.21 -3.27 14.80
N GLU A 121 -1.28 -4.59 15.01
CA GLU A 121 -0.31 -5.34 15.80
C GLU A 121 -0.19 -6.78 15.24
N GLY A 122 1.03 -7.17 14.85
CA GLY A 122 1.49 -8.56 14.90
C GLY A 122 0.89 -9.61 13.94
N SER A 123 -0.12 -9.32 13.12
CA SER A 123 -0.58 -10.29 12.11
C SER A 123 0.04 -9.98 10.75
N LEU A 124 1.05 -10.77 10.36
CA LEU A 124 1.47 -10.89 8.97
C LEU A 124 0.65 -12.01 8.31
N PRO A 125 -0.33 -11.69 7.44
CA PRO A 125 -0.67 -12.57 6.34
C PRO A 125 -0.01 -12.08 5.03
N GLY A 126 1.19 -11.50 5.11
CA GLY A 126 1.98 -11.07 3.94
C GLY A 126 2.70 -12.19 3.17
N ARG A 127 2.49 -13.47 3.53
CA ARG A 127 3.23 -14.59 2.91
C ARG A 127 2.57 -15.18 1.66
N LEU A 128 1.43 -14.67 1.20
CA LEU A 128 0.66 -15.27 0.11
C LEU A 128 0.70 -14.52 -1.23
N LEU A 129 1.30 -13.33 -1.32
CA LEU A 129 1.35 -12.58 -2.59
C LEU A 129 2.73 -12.53 -3.27
N TYR A 130 3.79 -13.06 -2.65
CA TYR A 130 5.14 -13.05 -3.24
C TYR A 130 5.63 -14.40 -3.78
N VAL A 131 4.84 -15.48 -3.68
CA VAL A 131 5.27 -16.83 -4.10
C VAL A 131 4.74 -17.23 -5.49
N HIS A 132 3.79 -16.47 -6.08
CA HIS A 132 3.18 -16.86 -7.36
C HIS A 132 3.67 -16.10 -8.60
N TYR A 133 4.73 -15.29 -8.50
CA TYR A 133 5.35 -14.63 -9.65
C TYR A 133 6.85 -14.94 -9.75
N ALA A 134 7.20 -16.22 -9.66
CA ALA A 134 8.44 -16.70 -10.27
C ALA A 134 8.06 -17.28 -11.64
N PRO A 135 8.51 -16.68 -12.76
CA PRO A 135 8.41 -17.35 -14.05
C PRO A 135 9.32 -18.58 -13.98
N GLU A 136 8.74 -19.76 -13.82
CA GLU A 136 9.47 -20.99 -14.09
C GLU A 136 9.77 -21.02 -15.58
N ASN A 137 11.06 -21.00 -15.92
CA ASN A 137 11.55 -21.28 -17.26
C ASN A 137 13.03 -21.68 -17.17
N PRO A 138 13.51 -22.63 -17.96
CA PRO A 138 12.88 -23.84 -18.51
C PRO A 138 13.39 -25.14 -17.86
#